data_AF-M5PX02-F1
#
_entry.id   AF-M5PX02-F1
#
_cell.length_a   1.000
_cell.length_b   1.000
_cell.length_c   1.000
_cell.angle_alpha   90.00
_cell.angle_beta   90.00
_cell.angle_gamma   90.00
#
_symmetry.space_group_name_H-M   'P 1'
#
loop_
_entity.id
_entity.type
_entity.pdbx_description
1 polymer ?
#
loop_
_entity_poly.entity_id
_entity_poly.type
_entity_poly.pdbx_seq_one_letter_code
_entity_poly.pdbx_strand_id
1 'polypeptide(L)'
;MLHVLIDIVPFGEEVHRKNILELRISNDLSSPSPRLGNYRIKASDDRGHEVEYEVRGFERDKGAHMLAMLCLEAYERNRCK
;
A
#
# COMPACT_ATOMS: atom_id res chain seq x y z
N MET A 1 -1.94 -8.10 -10.94
CA MET A 1 -1.66 -6.79 -10.34
C MET A 1 -2.95 -6.29 -9.70
N LEU A 2 -2.92 -5.91 -8.43
CA LEU A 2 -4.07 -5.31 -7.73
C LEU A 2 -3.79 -3.81 -7.56
N HIS A 3 -4.78 -2.99 -7.86
CA HIS A 3 -4.73 -1.52 -7.75
C HIS A 3 -5.79 -1.08 -6.74
N VAL A 4 -5.38 -0.31 -5.74
CA VAL A 4 -6.27 0.18 -4.68
C VAL A 4 -6.05 1.68 -4.52
N LEU A 5 -7.14 2.43 -4.45
CA LEU A 5 -7.12 3.86 -4.14
C LEU A 5 -7.68 4.03 -2.72
N ILE A 6 -6.91 4.69 -1.86
CA ILE A 6 -7.29 4.96 -0.47
C ILE A 6 -7.45 6.47 -0.32
N ASP A 7 -8.66 6.91 0.04
CA ASP A 7 -8.91 8.31 0.40
C ASP A 7 -8.66 8.48 1.91
N ILE A 8 -7.64 9.27 2.27
CA ILE A 8 -7.27 9.50 3.67
C ILE A 8 -7.97 10.77 4.15
N VAL A 9 -9.00 10.57 4.98
CA VAL A 9 -9.80 11.66 5.55
C VAL A 9 -9.50 11.78 7.05
N PRO A 10 -8.78 12.82 7.50
CA PRO A 10 -8.53 13.06 8.92
C PRO A 10 -9.84 13.33 9.67
N PHE A 11 -9.97 12.78 10.88
CA PHE A 11 -11.13 13.03 11.72
C PHE A 11 -11.12 14.48 12.26
N GLY A 12 -12.18 15.23 12.01
CA GLY A 12 -12.37 16.58 12.57
C GLY A 12 -11.83 17.74 11.74
N GLU A 13 -11.30 17.50 10.53
CA GLU A 13 -10.90 18.57 9.60
C GLU A 13 -11.95 18.80 8.51
N GLU A 14 -12.19 20.06 8.14
CA GLU A 14 -12.96 20.37 6.92
C GLU A 14 -12.16 19.88 5.70
N VAL A 15 -12.78 18.99 4.92
CA VAL A 15 -12.14 18.32 3.77
C VAL A 15 -11.97 19.29 2.61
N HIS A 16 -10.93 20.12 2.67
CA HIS A 16 -10.61 21.07 1.59
C HIS A 16 -9.68 20.48 0.52
N ARG A 17 -9.00 19.35 0.80
CA ARG A 17 -8.16 18.61 -0.15
C ARG A 17 -8.30 17.10 0.03
N LYS A 18 -8.56 16.38 -1.07
CA LYS A 18 -8.50 14.92 -1.12
C LYS A 18 -7.04 14.48 -1.02
N ASN A 19 -6.69 13.71 0.00
CA ASN A 19 -5.38 13.04 0.05
C ASN A 19 -5.59 11.62 -0.45
N ILE A 20 -5.31 11.39 -1.73
CA ILE A 20 -5.44 10.06 -2.34
C ILE A 20 -4.10 9.36 -2.28
N LEU A 21 -4.07 8.21 -1.63
CA LEU A 21 -2.95 7.28 -1.66
C LEU A 21 -3.26 6.19 -2.69
N GLU A 22 -2.45 6.14 -3.74
CA GLU A 22 -2.53 5.08 -4.75
C GLU A 22 -1.62 3.91 -4.36
N LEU A 23 -2.20 2.72 -4.24
CA LEU A 23 -1.50 1.48 -3.88
C LEU A 23 -1.45 0.52 -5.06
N ARG A 24 -0.24 0.12 -5.47
CA ARG A 24 -0.01 -0.91 -6.48
C ARG A 24 0.63 -2.13 -5.84
N ILE A 25 -0.08 -3.26 -5.89
CA ILE A 25 0.41 -4.56 -5.41
C ILE A 25 0.68 -5.46 -6.61
N SER A 26 1.96 -5.78 -6.82
CA SER A 26 2.40 -6.79 -7.77
C SER A 26 2.90 -8.02 -7.00
N ASN A 27 2.52 -9.20 -7.50
CA ASN A 27 3.05 -10.47 -7.02
C ASN A 27 4.14 -10.91 -7.99
N ASP A 28 5.30 -11.29 -7.47
CA ASP A 28 6.28 -11.98 -8.28
C ASP A 28 5.84 -13.44 -8.47
N LEU A 29 5.45 -13.78 -9.70
CA LEU A 29 4.93 -15.11 -10.06
C LEU A 29 6.02 -16.20 -10.07
N SER A 30 7.25 -15.86 -9.66
CA SER A 30 8.35 -16.82 -9.49
C SER A 30 8.13 -17.84 -8.36
N SER A 31 7.14 -17.62 -7.46
CA SER A 31 6.89 -18.51 -6.33
C SER A 31 6.00 -19.71 -6.71
N PRO A 32 6.43 -20.96 -6.43
CA PRO A 32 5.72 -22.18 -6.84
C PRO A 32 4.45 -22.49 -6.01
N SER A 33 4.17 -21.72 -4.96
CA SER A 33 3.03 -21.96 -4.08
C SER A 33 1.89 -20.97 -4.39
N PRO A 34 0.65 -21.44 -4.63
CA PRO A 34 -0.50 -20.56 -4.88
C PRO A 34 -0.95 -19.77 -3.63
N ARG A 35 -0.43 -20.11 -2.45
CA ARG A 35 -0.82 -19.49 -1.16
C ARG A 35 0.17 -18.46 -0.65
N LEU A 36 1.47 -18.68 -0.84
CA LEU A 36 2.55 -17.82 -0.34
C LEU A 36 3.29 -17.18 -1.51
N GLY A 37 3.41 -15.86 -1.50
CA GLY A 37 4.07 -15.10 -2.56
C GLY A 37 4.94 -13.98 -2.01
N ASN A 38 5.81 -13.46 -2.87
CA ASN A 38 6.57 -12.25 -2.59
C ASN A 38 5.86 -11.09 -3.30
N TYR A 39 5.62 -10.01 -2.57
CA TYR A 39 4.85 -8.89 -3.04
C TYR A 39 5.71 -7.63 -3.02
N ARG A 40 5.57 -6.84 -4.07
CA ARG A 40 6.04 -5.47 -4.09
C ARG A 40 4.83 -4.55 -3.96
N ILE A 41 4.92 -3.64 -3.02
CA ILE A 41 3.89 -2.68 -2.69
C ILE A 41 4.46 -1.29 -2.97
N LYS A 42 3.79 -0.54 -3.83
CA LYS A 42 4.13 0.86 -4.08
C LYS A 42 2.96 1.74 -3.66
N ALA A 43 3.24 2.77 -2.86
CA ALA A 43 2.30 3.82 -2.53
C ALA A 43 2.77 5.17 -3.09
N SER A 44 1.84 5.97 -3.61
CA SER A 44 2.11 7.33 -4.07
C SER A 44 0.99 8.29 -3.69
N ASP A 45 1.34 9.52 -3.30
CA ASP A 45 0.38 10.61 -3.09
C ASP A 45 0.29 11.56 -4.29
N ASP A 46 -0.68 12.48 -4.26
CA ASP A 46 -0.93 13.48 -5.31
C ASP A 46 0.15 14.57 -5.38
N ARG A 47 1.08 14.60 -4.42
CA ARG A 47 2.23 15.52 -4.37
C ARG A 47 3.48 14.90 -4.99
N GLY A 48 3.40 13.64 -5.44
CA GLY A 48 4.49 12.91 -6.06
C GLY A 48 5.44 12.24 -5.07
N HIS A 49 5.09 12.17 -3.78
CA HIS A 49 5.84 11.33 -2.86
C HIS A 49 5.51 9.87 -3.13
N GLU A 50 6.56 9.05 -3.26
CA GLU A 50 6.43 7.62 -3.48
C GLU A 50 7.20 6.85 -2.41
N VAL A 51 6.62 5.73 -1.98
CA VAL A 51 7.30 4.74 -1.14
C VAL A 51 7.11 3.34 -1.72
N GLU A 52 8.16 2.52 -1.65
CA GLU A 52 8.15 1.13 -2.13
C GLU A 52 8.58 0.18 -1.02
N TYR A 53 7.86 -0.93 -0.88
CA TYR A 53 8.10 -1.97 0.12
C TYR A 53 8.07 -3.36 -0.51
N GLU A 54 9.00 -4.21 -0.08
CA GLU A 54 9.02 -5.62 -0.44
C GLU A 54 8.57 -6.46 0.77
N VAL A 55 7.59 -7.32 0.55
CA VAL A 55 7.08 -8.25 1.57
C VAL A 55 7.25 -9.67 1.06
N ARG A 56 7.95 -10.51 1.83
CA ARG A 56 8.28 -11.89 1.44
C ARG A 56 7.43 -12.91 2.20
N GLY A 57 7.12 -14.03 1.55
CA GLY A 57 6.42 -15.15 2.18
C GLY A 57 5.03 -14.78 2.70
N PHE A 58 4.29 -13.96 1.97
CA PHE A 58 2.99 -13.45 2.40
C PHE A 58 1.82 -14.29 1.87
N GLU A 59 0.82 -14.52 2.71
CA GLU A 59 -0.33 -15.34 2.37
C GLU A 59 -1.41 -14.51 1.63
N ARG A 60 -1.80 -14.94 0.43
CA ARG A 60 -2.68 -14.17 -0.47
C ARG A 60 -4.05 -13.84 0.14
N ASP A 61 -4.63 -14.76 0.91
CA ASP A 61 -5.98 -14.61 1.49
C ASP A 61 -6.04 -13.56 2.61
N LYS A 62 -4.89 -13.23 3.21
CA LYS A 62 -4.70 -12.11 4.14
C LYS A 62 -4.11 -10.87 3.43
N GLY A 63 -3.83 -11.01 2.13
CA GLY A 63 -3.02 -10.18 1.24
C GLY A 63 -3.41 -8.71 1.23
N ALA A 64 -4.50 -8.40 0.55
CA ALA A 64 -4.76 -7.04 0.09
C ALA A 64 -4.95 -6.03 1.23
N HIS A 65 -5.75 -6.37 2.23
CA HIS A 65 -6.05 -5.47 3.34
C HIS A 65 -4.82 -5.25 4.24
N MET A 66 -4.09 -6.32 4.57
CA MET A 66 -2.92 -6.21 5.46
C MET A 66 -1.73 -5.55 4.76
N LEU A 67 -1.53 -5.80 3.45
CA LEU A 67 -0.54 -5.09 2.63
C LEU A 67 -0.90 -3.59 2.49
N ALA A 68 -2.18 -3.25 2.37
CA ALA A 68 -2.64 -1.85 2.37
C ALA A 68 -2.35 -1.16 3.70
N MET A 69 -2.61 -1.82 4.84
CA MET A 69 -2.31 -1.30 6.17
C MET A 69 -0.80 -1.09 6.40
N LEU A 70 0.03 -2.07 6.02
CA LEU A 70 1.50 -1.94 6.11
C LEU A 70 2.02 -0.77 5.29
N CYS A 71 1.44 -0.55 4.11
CA CYS A 71 1.84 0.54 3.23
C CYS A 71 1.42 1.91 3.78
N LEU A 72 0.22 2.00 4.37
CA LEU A 72 -0.25 3.22 5.04
C LEU A 72 0.65 3.58 6.22
N GLU A 73 0.99 2.61 7.08
CA GLU A 73 1.88 2.84 8.24
C GLU A 73 3.27 3.32 7.78
N ALA A 74 3.80 2.70 6.74
CA ALA A 74 5.05 3.09 6.10
C ALA A 74 5.04 4.52 5.55
N TYR A 75 3.96 4.90 4.87
CA TYR A 75 3.78 6.25 4.33
C TYR A 75 3.76 7.29 5.45
N GLU A 76 2.95 7.08 6.50
CA GLU A 76 2.87 7.97 7.66
C GLU A 76 4.23 8.16 8.36
N ARG A 77 5.00 7.07 8.53
CA ARG A 77 6.35 7.14 9.13
C ARG A 77 7.33 7.98 8.31
N ASN A 78 7.22 8.00 6.99
CA ASN A 78 8.09 8.80 6.13
C ASN A 78 7.62 10.25 6.01
N ARG A 79 6.31 10.50 6.09
CA ARG A 79 5.74 11.85 6.07
C ARG A 79 6.10 12.68 7.31
N CYS A 80 6.37 12.04 8.45
CA CYS A 80 6.79 12.70 9.69
C CYS A 80 8.30 13.01 9.78
N LYS A 81 9.09 12.75 8.73
CA LYS A 81 10.52 13.08 8.67
C LYS A 81 10.75 14.32 7.79
#